data_AF-A0A6C0JMH7-F1
#
_entry.id   AF-A0A6C0JMH7-F1
#
_cell.length_a   1.000
_cell.length_b   1.000
_cell.length_c   1.000
_cell.angle_alpha   90.00
_cell.angle_beta   90.00
_cell.angle_gamma   90.00
#
_symmetry.space_group_name_H-M   'P 1'
#
loop_
_entity.id
_entity.type
_entity.pdbx_description
1 polymer ?
#
loop_
_entity_poly.entity_id
_entity_poly.type
_entity_poly.pdbx_seq_one_letter_code
_entity_poly.pdbx_strand_id
1 'polypeptide(L)'
;MVLTEDLGLTVEQALCIAFNIPYEGSPFKYDMKEANDISEKIKTSASFSCIPKIIKHTAQKGSRYDYLLEDNSYLSCKSTKKLGKVCPQVIGQPSKKRFCEYFKINEETTIKQYILENVKFMLNEYMSHTFDGPMLYYNKKEKTMLYIKLINPIIWDNYIIDFSHITKNKVWNESTTIKINNNSIGEFQVHNKRNCIKFRWCLEQMLILFKSNFEVITIFQ
;
A
#
# COMPACT_ATOMS: atom_id res chain seq x y z
N MET A 1 -21.11 0.54 -8.40
CA MET A 1 -19.72 0.05 -8.45
C MET A 1 -18.97 0.77 -7.35
N VAL A 2 -18.69 0.09 -6.23
CA VAL A 2 -17.90 0.61 -5.09
C VAL A 2 -16.55 1.10 -5.63
N LEU A 3 -16.08 2.31 -5.32
CA LEU A 3 -14.74 2.85 -5.64
C LEU A 3 -13.65 2.20 -4.77
N THR A 4 -12.38 2.34 -5.12
CA THR A 4 -11.32 1.62 -4.38
C THR A 4 -11.14 2.21 -2.98
N GLU A 5 -11.37 3.51 -2.87
CA GLU A 5 -11.46 4.23 -1.61
C GLU A 5 -12.60 3.69 -0.74
N ASP A 6 -13.79 3.48 -1.30
CA ASP A 6 -14.92 2.87 -0.59
C ASP A 6 -14.56 1.49 0.00
N LEU A 7 -13.80 0.65 -0.71
CA LEU A 7 -13.34 -0.63 -0.17
C LEU A 7 -12.36 -0.45 1.01
N GLY A 8 -11.44 0.51 0.92
CA GLY A 8 -10.55 0.86 2.03
C GLY A 8 -11.34 1.16 3.30
N LEU A 9 -12.29 2.09 3.19
CA LEU A 9 -13.16 2.50 4.28
C LEU A 9 -14.00 1.33 4.82
N THR A 10 -14.53 0.45 3.96
CA THR A 10 -15.26 -0.75 4.39
C THR A 10 -14.39 -1.71 5.20
N VAL A 11 -13.14 -1.96 4.79
CA VAL A 11 -12.23 -2.83 5.55
C VAL A 11 -11.81 -2.16 6.85
N GLU A 12 -11.61 -0.84 6.85
CA GLU A 12 -11.32 -0.10 8.07
C GLU A 12 -12.48 -0.19 9.09
N GLN A 13 -13.71 -0.01 8.62
CA GLN A 13 -14.90 -0.22 9.45
C GLN A 13 -15.02 -1.66 9.97
N ALA A 14 -14.68 -2.66 9.14
CA ALA A 14 -14.68 -4.06 9.56
C ALA A 14 -13.72 -4.34 10.72
N LEU A 15 -12.52 -3.72 10.69
CA LEU A 15 -11.56 -3.79 11.78
C LEU A 15 -12.08 -3.10 13.04
N CYS A 16 -12.71 -1.92 12.90
CA CYS A 16 -13.32 -1.24 14.03
C CYS A 16 -14.37 -2.13 14.74
N ILE A 17 -15.21 -2.82 13.96
CA ILE A 17 -16.21 -3.77 14.49
C ILE A 17 -15.53 -5.00 15.11
N ALA A 18 -14.47 -5.53 14.49
CA ALA A 18 -13.77 -6.72 14.97
C ALA A 18 -13.09 -6.50 16.33
N PHE A 19 -12.54 -5.30 16.54
CA PHE A 19 -11.85 -4.91 17.78
C PHE A 19 -12.72 -4.12 18.76
N ASN A 20 -14.01 -3.93 18.44
CA ASN A 20 -14.97 -3.19 19.27
C ASN A 20 -14.48 -1.77 19.63
N ILE A 21 -14.01 -1.02 18.62
CA ILE A 21 -13.57 0.37 18.74
C ILE A 21 -14.43 1.27 17.83
N PRO A 22 -14.58 2.57 18.17
CA PRO A 22 -15.30 3.50 17.31
C PRO A 22 -14.53 3.78 16.01
N TYR A 23 -15.29 3.96 14.93
CA TYR A 23 -14.76 4.49 13.68
C TYR A 23 -14.60 6.01 13.80
N GLU A 24 -13.37 6.48 13.82
CA GLU A 24 -13.03 7.89 13.92
C GLU A 24 -13.13 8.59 12.55
N GLY A 25 -13.97 9.62 12.42
CA GLY A 25 -14.07 10.44 11.21
C GLY A 25 -15.49 10.85 10.88
N SER A 26 -15.75 11.13 9.60
CA SER A 26 -17.14 11.32 9.14
C SER A 26 -17.93 10.02 9.31
N PRO A 27 -19.25 10.10 9.63
CA PRO A 27 -20.08 8.92 9.77
C PRO A 27 -19.91 7.98 8.58
N PHE A 28 -19.68 6.70 8.84
CA PHE A 28 -19.55 5.69 7.80
C PHE A 28 -20.83 5.63 6.96
N LYS A 29 -20.73 5.89 5.65
CA LYS A 29 -21.90 6.03 4.75
C LYS A 29 -22.12 4.85 3.83
N TYR A 30 -21.38 3.76 4.01
CA TYR A 30 -21.43 2.60 3.13
C TYR A 30 -22.21 1.46 3.76
N ASP A 31 -22.48 0.44 2.95
CA ASP A 31 -23.20 -0.76 3.39
C ASP A 31 -22.44 -1.46 4.52
N MET A 32 -23.08 -1.54 5.69
CA MET A 32 -22.55 -2.22 6.87
C MET A 32 -22.49 -3.73 6.69
N LYS A 33 -23.26 -4.30 5.76
CA LYS A 33 -23.27 -5.75 5.53
C LYS A 33 -21.88 -6.25 5.17
N GLU A 34 -21.20 -5.63 4.20
CA GLU A 34 -19.86 -6.05 3.80
C GLU A 34 -18.84 -5.88 4.93
N ALA A 35 -18.92 -4.80 5.71
CA ALA A 35 -18.04 -4.58 6.85
C ALA A 35 -18.26 -5.63 7.96
N ASN A 36 -19.52 -5.99 8.24
CA ASN A 36 -19.87 -7.03 9.20
C ASN A 36 -19.40 -8.42 8.74
N ASP A 37 -19.62 -8.76 7.46
CA ASP A 37 -19.19 -10.04 6.89
C ASP A 37 -17.65 -10.19 6.98
N ILE A 38 -16.89 -9.13 6.71
CA ILE A 38 -15.42 -9.13 6.85
C ILE A 38 -15.03 -9.22 8.34
N SER A 39 -15.69 -8.46 9.22
CA SER A 39 -15.43 -8.47 10.66
C SER A 39 -15.64 -9.85 11.28
N GLU A 40 -16.70 -10.55 10.89
CA GLU A 40 -16.98 -11.91 11.36
C GLU A 40 -15.87 -12.88 10.98
N LYS A 41 -15.39 -12.82 9.73
CA LYS A 41 -14.25 -13.63 9.27
C LYS A 41 -12.96 -13.34 10.02
N ILE A 42 -12.70 -12.07 10.35
CA ILE A 42 -11.56 -11.68 11.17
C ILE A 42 -11.67 -12.31 12.56
N LYS A 43 -12.82 -12.15 13.23
CA LYS A 43 -13.04 -12.63 14.61
C LYS A 43 -13.03 -14.15 14.74
N THR A 44 -13.52 -14.86 13.73
CA THR A 44 -13.62 -16.33 13.72
C THR A 44 -12.34 -17.01 13.22
N SER A 45 -11.37 -16.24 12.73
CA SER A 45 -10.08 -16.76 12.31
C SER A 45 -9.27 -17.31 13.50
N ALA A 46 -8.66 -18.48 13.29
CA ALA A 46 -7.68 -19.03 14.22
C ALA A 46 -6.43 -18.13 14.39
N SER A 47 -6.15 -17.28 13.40
CA SER A 47 -5.04 -16.32 13.39
C SER A 47 -5.42 -14.94 13.92
N PHE A 48 -6.63 -14.75 14.47
CA PHE A 48 -7.06 -13.43 15.00
C PHE A 48 -6.09 -12.88 16.04
N SER A 49 -5.55 -13.75 16.91
CA SER A 49 -4.58 -13.39 17.94
C SER A 49 -3.21 -12.94 17.40
N CYS A 50 -2.92 -13.19 16.12
CA CYS A 50 -1.71 -12.69 15.47
C CYS A 50 -1.80 -11.19 15.14
N ILE A 51 -3.01 -10.62 15.12
CA ILE A 51 -3.21 -9.18 14.91
C ILE A 51 -2.98 -8.48 16.24
N PRO A 52 -2.02 -7.53 16.34
CA PRO A 52 -1.83 -6.75 17.56
C PRO A 52 -3.12 -6.03 17.96
N LYS A 53 -3.37 -5.91 19.27
CA LYS A 53 -4.59 -5.30 19.77
C LYS A 53 -4.69 -3.84 19.33
N ILE A 54 -5.70 -3.57 18.51
CA ILE A 54 -6.03 -2.23 18.04
C ILE A 54 -6.82 -1.51 19.14
N ILE A 55 -6.38 -0.33 19.54
CA ILE A 55 -7.05 0.47 20.58
C ILE A 55 -7.76 1.71 20.02
N LYS A 56 -7.38 2.19 18.83
CA LYS A 56 -7.99 3.38 18.24
C LYS A 56 -7.84 3.42 16.71
N HIS A 57 -8.91 3.83 16.03
CA HIS A 57 -8.88 4.22 14.62
C HIS A 57 -8.31 5.64 14.46
N THR A 58 -7.41 5.85 13.51
CA THR A 58 -6.66 7.12 13.34
C THR A 58 -6.62 7.63 11.89
N ALA A 59 -7.21 6.88 10.94
CA ALA A 59 -7.21 7.25 9.53
C ALA A 59 -8.05 8.51 9.27
N GLN A 60 -7.41 9.68 9.22
CA GLN A 60 -8.07 10.96 8.96
C GLN A 60 -7.15 11.89 8.17
N LYS A 61 -7.70 12.66 7.21
CA LYS A 61 -7.04 13.82 6.57
C LYS A 61 -5.58 13.58 6.12
N GLY A 62 -5.28 12.40 5.58
CA GLY A 62 -3.93 12.06 5.12
C GLY A 62 -2.98 11.57 6.21
N SER A 63 -3.51 11.06 7.32
CA SER A 63 -2.75 10.29 8.33
C SER A 63 -1.83 9.27 7.67
N ARG A 64 -0.64 9.10 8.25
CA ARG A 64 0.35 8.11 7.84
C ARG A 64 -0.08 6.68 8.16
N TYR A 65 -0.86 6.52 9.23
CA TYR A 65 -1.32 5.22 9.72
C TYR A 65 -2.83 5.22 9.91
N ASP A 66 -3.40 4.02 9.92
CA ASP A 66 -4.84 3.84 10.02
C ASP A 66 -5.27 3.49 11.46
N TYR A 67 -4.39 2.89 12.26
CA TYR A 67 -4.68 2.42 13.62
C TYR A 67 -3.54 2.63 14.61
N LEU A 68 -3.90 2.92 15.87
CA LEU A 68 -3.02 2.88 17.03
C LEU A 68 -3.17 1.52 17.75
N LEU A 69 -2.04 0.92 18.11
CA LEU A 69 -1.95 -0.34 18.81
C LEU A 69 -1.71 -0.13 20.32
N GLU A 70 -1.97 -1.16 21.13
CA GLU A 70 -1.83 -1.11 22.59
C GLU A 70 -0.40 -0.79 23.07
N ASP A 71 0.62 -1.17 22.29
CA ASP A 71 2.04 -0.86 22.55
C ASP A 71 2.46 0.56 22.10
N ASN A 72 1.49 1.40 21.72
CA ASN A 72 1.67 2.73 21.11
C ASN A 72 2.34 2.72 19.73
N SER A 73 2.53 1.56 19.10
CA SER A 73 2.89 1.48 17.69
C SER A 73 1.67 1.64 16.80
N TYR A 74 1.88 1.59 15.48
CA TYR A 74 0.83 1.82 14.49
C TYR A 74 0.66 0.65 13.53
N LEU A 75 -0.54 0.50 13.01
CA LEU A 75 -0.89 -0.47 11.98
C LEU A 75 -1.55 0.23 10.79
N SER A 76 -1.16 -0.17 9.59
CA SER A 76 -1.80 0.27 8.35
C SER A 76 -2.77 -0.80 7.83
N CYS A 77 -3.88 -0.35 7.26
CA CYS A 77 -4.80 -1.18 6.51
C CYS A 77 -4.71 -0.81 5.03
N LYS A 78 -4.57 -1.82 4.18
CA LYS A 78 -4.58 -1.65 2.72
C LYS A 78 -5.53 -2.66 2.11
N SER A 79 -6.22 -2.24 1.05
CA SER A 79 -7.15 -3.12 0.36
C SER A 79 -6.98 -3.01 -1.15
N THR A 80 -7.34 -4.08 -1.85
CA THR A 80 -7.45 -4.08 -3.30
C THR A 80 -8.69 -4.82 -3.76
N LYS A 81 -9.24 -4.35 -4.88
CA LYS A 81 -10.28 -5.07 -5.61
C LYS A 81 -9.72 -6.11 -6.58
N LYS A 82 -8.53 -5.85 -7.13
CA LYS A 82 -7.89 -6.66 -8.17
C LYS A 82 -6.41 -6.34 -8.30
N LEU A 83 -5.62 -7.33 -8.73
CA LEU A 83 -4.22 -7.21 -9.16
C LEU A 83 -3.19 -6.86 -8.08
N GLY A 84 -3.53 -6.97 -6.79
CA GLY A 84 -2.54 -6.88 -5.72
C GLY A 84 -1.80 -5.55 -5.58
N LYS A 85 -2.32 -4.45 -6.14
CA LYS A 85 -1.62 -3.15 -6.14
C LYS A 85 -1.94 -2.31 -4.91
N VAL A 86 -0.90 -1.80 -4.24
CA VAL A 86 -1.02 -0.97 -3.03
C VAL A 86 -0.17 0.30 -3.17
N CYS A 87 -0.69 1.44 -2.71
CA CYS A 87 0.06 2.70 -2.69
C CYS A 87 0.70 2.89 -1.30
N PRO A 88 1.95 3.37 -1.23
CA PRO A 88 2.49 3.96 0.00
C PRO A 88 1.58 5.09 0.48
N GLN A 89 1.40 5.21 1.79
CA GLN A 89 0.66 6.34 2.35
C GLN A 89 1.45 7.63 2.12
N VAL A 90 0.76 8.78 2.05
CA VAL A 90 1.36 10.12 1.87
C VAL A 90 2.00 10.37 0.50
N ILE A 91 2.96 9.54 0.10
CA ILE A 91 3.82 9.74 -1.08
C ILE A 91 3.48 8.83 -2.27
N GLY A 92 2.53 7.90 -2.13
CA GLY A 92 2.14 6.99 -3.20
C GLY A 92 1.21 7.58 -4.27
N GLN A 93 0.44 8.63 -3.96
CA GLN A 93 -0.43 9.32 -4.93
C GLN A 93 -0.46 10.86 -4.79
N PRO A 94 0.68 11.56 -4.63
CA PRO A 94 0.71 13.00 -4.42
C PRO A 94 0.32 13.79 -5.68
N SER A 95 0.04 15.08 -5.50
CA SER A 95 0.05 16.04 -6.61
C SER A 95 1.47 16.21 -7.16
N LYS A 96 1.62 16.73 -8.38
CA LYS A 96 2.95 16.96 -8.98
C LYS A 96 3.80 17.89 -8.11
N LYS A 97 3.19 18.95 -7.59
CA LYS A 97 3.83 19.91 -6.68
C LYS A 97 4.39 19.21 -5.43
N ARG A 98 3.55 18.47 -4.70
CA ARG A 98 3.98 17.75 -3.48
C ARG A 98 5.04 16.70 -3.77
N PHE A 99 4.97 16.04 -4.93
CA PHE A 99 5.98 15.09 -5.37
C PHE A 99 7.34 15.77 -5.57
N CYS A 100 7.39 16.88 -6.32
CA CYS A 100 8.63 17.62 -6.53
C CYS A 100 9.18 18.22 -5.22
N GLU A 101 8.32 18.73 -4.34
CA GLU A 101 8.73 19.25 -3.02
C GLU A 101 9.34 18.14 -2.15
N TYR A 102 8.70 16.98 -2.07
CA TYR A 102 9.18 15.86 -1.25
C TYR A 102 10.54 15.34 -1.73
N PHE A 103 10.66 15.08 -3.04
CA PHE A 103 11.88 14.55 -3.65
C PHE A 103 12.89 15.64 -4.01
N LYS A 104 12.62 16.91 -3.69
CA LYS A 104 13.48 18.07 -3.98
C LYS A 104 13.91 18.13 -5.45
N ILE A 105 12.98 17.87 -6.36
CA ILE A 105 13.24 17.86 -7.81
C ILE A 105 13.34 19.32 -8.29
N ASN A 106 14.46 19.65 -8.93
CA ASN A 106 14.69 20.96 -9.51
C ASN A 106 13.83 21.20 -10.76
N GLU A 107 13.72 22.46 -11.20
CA GLU A 107 12.90 22.82 -12.37
C GLU A 107 13.47 22.31 -13.69
N GLU A 108 14.78 22.04 -13.74
CA GLU A 108 15.49 21.56 -14.94
C GLU A 108 15.29 20.06 -15.21
N THR A 109 14.98 19.27 -14.18
CA THR A 109 14.82 17.82 -14.29
C THR A 109 13.35 17.44 -14.41
N THR A 110 13.01 16.68 -15.45
CA THR A 110 11.64 16.15 -15.56
C THR A 110 11.39 15.06 -14.51
N ILE A 111 10.16 14.96 -14.00
CA ILE A 111 9.77 13.89 -13.04
C ILE A 111 10.15 12.49 -13.54
N LYS A 112 9.97 12.21 -14.84
CA LYS A 112 10.30 10.90 -15.43
C LYS A 112 11.80 10.63 -15.41
N GLN A 113 12.61 11.63 -15.75
CA GLN A 113 14.07 11.54 -15.69
C GLN A 113 14.54 11.31 -14.24
N TYR A 114 14.03 12.09 -13.30
CA TYR A 114 14.36 11.92 -11.89
C TYR A 114 14.06 10.50 -11.40
N ILE A 115 12.89 9.94 -11.76
CA ILE A 115 12.52 8.56 -11.41
C ILE A 115 13.50 7.55 -11.98
N LEU A 116 13.93 7.71 -13.24
CA LEU A 116 14.88 6.78 -13.88
C LEU A 116 16.23 6.79 -13.17
N GLU A 117 16.72 7.97 -12.79
CA GLU A 117 18.04 8.16 -12.18
C GLU A 117 18.06 7.79 -10.70
N ASN A 118 16.94 7.95 -9.99
CA ASN A 118 16.88 7.86 -8.52
C ASN A 118 16.00 6.72 -7.98
N VAL A 119 15.63 5.74 -8.83
CA VAL A 119 14.64 4.71 -8.47
C VAL A 119 14.97 3.95 -7.18
N LYS A 120 16.24 3.61 -6.95
CA LYS A 120 16.65 2.85 -5.74
C LYS A 120 16.43 3.66 -4.47
N PHE A 121 16.82 4.93 -4.47
CA PHE A 121 16.52 5.86 -3.38
C PHE A 121 15.01 6.00 -3.16
N MET A 122 14.25 6.19 -4.24
CA MET A 122 12.80 6.30 -4.14
C MET A 122 12.13 5.04 -3.59
N LEU A 123 12.65 3.85 -3.91
CA LEU A 123 12.12 2.60 -3.36
C LEU A 123 12.35 2.50 -1.85
N ASN A 124 13.48 2.99 -1.33
CA ASN A 124 13.68 3.11 0.13
C ASN A 124 12.62 4.01 0.77
N GLU A 125 12.37 5.18 0.18
CA GLU A 125 11.34 6.12 0.66
C GLU A 125 9.94 5.49 0.62
N TYR A 126 9.60 4.77 -0.45
CA TYR A 126 8.31 4.09 -0.54
C TYR A 126 8.18 2.94 0.45
N MET A 127 9.26 2.19 0.72
CA MET A 127 9.28 1.13 1.73
C MET A 127 9.03 1.72 3.13
N SER A 128 9.68 2.84 3.47
CA SER A 128 9.51 3.51 4.76
C SER A 128 8.12 4.13 4.97
N HIS A 129 7.34 4.30 3.91
CA HIS A 129 5.95 4.79 3.96
C HIS A 129 4.90 3.69 3.73
N THR A 130 5.33 2.44 3.58
CA THR A 130 4.43 1.29 3.40
C THR A 130 4.61 0.23 4.47
N PHE A 131 5.84 0.01 4.95
CA PHE A 131 6.23 -1.11 5.81
C PHE A 131 7.07 -0.67 7.02
N ASP A 132 6.88 0.56 7.50
CA ASP A 132 7.45 1.07 8.75
C ASP A 132 6.72 0.56 10.01
N GLY A 133 5.61 -0.15 9.82
CA GLY A 133 4.90 -0.92 10.82
C GLY A 133 4.23 -2.14 10.18
N PRO A 134 3.52 -2.97 10.97
CA PRO A 134 2.70 -4.04 10.44
C PRO A 134 1.56 -3.50 9.56
N MET A 135 1.14 -4.32 8.60
CA MET A 135 0.06 -4.00 7.68
C MET A 135 -0.94 -5.16 7.58
N LEU A 136 -2.23 -4.84 7.67
CA LEU A 136 -3.29 -5.72 7.21
C LEU A 136 -3.61 -5.42 5.76
N TYR A 137 -3.58 -6.45 4.92
CA TYR A 137 -3.85 -6.36 3.50
C TYR A 137 -5.05 -7.24 3.12
N TYR A 138 -6.09 -6.63 2.56
CA TYR A 138 -7.29 -7.33 2.08
C TYR A 138 -7.37 -7.36 0.56
N ASN A 139 -7.45 -8.56 -0.02
CA ASN A 139 -7.78 -8.76 -1.44
C ASN A 139 -9.23 -9.21 -1.59
N LYS A 140 -10.10 -8.33 -2.07
CA LYS A 140 -11.54 -8.62 -2.24
C LYS A 140 -11.83 -9.72 -3.27
N LYS A 141 -11.03 -9.81 -4.34
CA LYS A 141 -11.23 -10.82 -5.40
C LYS A 141 -10.96 -12.22 -4.86
N GLU A 142 -9.85 -12.37 -4.16
CA GLU A 142 -9.43 -13.66 -3.57
C GLU A 142 -10.06 -13.91 -2.19
N LYS A 143 -10.79 -12.92 -1.66
CA LYS A 143 -11.39 -12.91 -0.32
C LYS A 143 -10.39 -13.25 0.79
N THR A 144 -9.13 -12.84 0.61
CA THR A 144 -8.04 -13.13 1.54
C THR A 144 -7.65 -11.90 2.34
N MET A 145 -7.34 -12.07 3.62
CA MET A 145 -6.68 -11.06 4.44
C MET A 145 -5.35 -11.59 4.96
N LEU A 146 -4.30 -10.81 4.76
CA LEU A 146 -2.94 -11.10 5.22
C LEU A 146 -2.51 -10.08 6.27
N TYR A 147 -1.84 -10.55 7.31
CA TYR A 147 -1.00 -9.73 8.18
C TYR A 147 0.43 -9.80 7.66
N ILE A 148 1.03 -8.64 7.41
CA ILE A 148 2.34 -8.50 6.75
C ILE A 148 3.23 -7.62 7.63
N LYS A 149 4.45 -8.08 7.90
CA LYS A 149 5.48 -7.31 8.60
C LYS A 149 6.82 -7.46 7.88
N LEU A 150 7.49 -6.34 7.63
CA LEU A 150 8.87 -6.36 7.15
C LEU A 150 9.79 -6.73 8.32
N ILE A 151 10.53 -7.83 8.17
CA ILE A 151 11.46 -8.35 9.19
C ILE A 151 12.92 -8.07 8.82
N ASN A 152 13.23 -7.95 7.52
CA ASN A 152 14.56 -7.59 7.04
C ASN A 152 14.45 -6.54 5.93
N PRO A 153 15.24 -5.46 5.97
CA PRO A 153 15.22 -4.45 4.91
C PRO A 153 15.63 -5.05 3.57
N ILE A 154 15.03 -4.56 2.48
CA ILE A 154 15.44 -4.91 1.12
C ILE A 154 16.56 -3.96 0.71
N ILE A 155 17.73 -4.50 0.37
CA ILE A 155 18.88 -3.72 -0.09
C ILE A 155 18.79 -3.58 -1.61
N TRP A 156 18.16 -2.51 -2.10
CA TRP A 156 17.89 -2.30 -3.54
C TRP A 156 19.15 -2.22 -4.40
N ASP A 157 20.30 -1.89 -3.80
CA ASP A 157 21.58 -1.85 -4.52
C ASP A 157 22.00 -3.19 -5.08
N ASN A 158 21.56 -4.30 -4.45
CA ASN A 158 21.84 -5.66 -4.88
C ASN A 158 21.03 -6.09 -6.11
N TYR A 159 20.12 -5.24 -6.61
CA TYR A 159 19.22 -5.58 -7.71
C TYR A 159 19.38 -4.63 -8.90
N ILE A 160 19.22 -5.20 -10.09
CA ILE A 160 19.02 -4.46 -11.33
C ILE A 160 17.52 -4.21 -11.47
N ILE A 161 17.15 -2.94 -11.70
CA ILE A 161 15.76 -2.52 -11.81
C ILE A 161 15.48 -2.15 -13.26
N ASP A 162 14.65 -2.96 -13.91
CA ASP A 162 14.25 -2.74 -15.28
C ASP A 162 12.97 -1.93 -15.37
N PHE A 163 12.91 -1.02 -16.33
CA PHE A 163 11.69 -0.30 -16.66
C PHE A 163 11.01 -0.94 -17.87
N SER A 164 9.72 -1.25 -17.73
CA SER A 164 8.95 -1.94 -18.76
C SER A 164 8.86 -1.19 -20.09
N HIS A 165 8.96 0.14 -20.09
CA HIS A 165 8.97 0.92 -21.34
C HIS A 165 10.32 0.79 -22.07
N ILE A 166 11.43 0.75 -21.34
CA ILE A 166 12.78 0.54 -21.89
C ILE A 166 12.88 -0.87 -22.47
N THR A 167 12.54 -1.90 -21.70
CA THR A 167 12.60 -3.30 -22.15
C THR A 167 11.68 -3.61 -23.34
N LYS A 168 10.61 -2.84 -23.52
CA LYS A 168 9.70 -2.95 -24.67
C LYS A 168 10.06 -2.02 -25.84
N ASN A 169 11.14 -1.25 -25.72
CA ASN A 169 11.52 -0.19 -26.66
C ASN A 169 10.35 0.77 -26.99
N LYS A 170 9.69 1.29 -25.95
CA LYS A 170 8.56 2.22 -26.04
C LYS A 170 8.84 3.50 -25.26
N VAL A 171 8.26 4.60 -25.73
CA VAL A 171 8.23 5.85 -24.98
C VAL A 171 7.37 5.69 -23.73
N TRP A 172 7.86 6.18 -22.58
CA TRP A 172 7.04 6.27 -21.37
C TRP A 172 5.96 7.34 -21.59
N ASN A 173 4.75 6.91 -21.95
CA ASN A 173 3.61 7.81 -22.08
C ASN A 173 3.05 8.21 -20.69
N GLU A 174 2.23 7.37 -20.07
CA GLU A 174 1.67 7.66 -18.74
C GLU A 174 2.21 6.76 -17.63
N SER A 175 2.65 5.55 -17.93
CA SER A 175 3.10 4.62 -16.90
C SER A 175 4.26 3.75 -17.34
N THR A 176 5.02 3.30 -16.35
CA THR A 176 6.01 2.25 -16.49
C THR A 176 5.97 1.35 -15.25
N THR A 177 5.98 0.05 -15.47
CA THR A 177 6.22 -0.94 -14.42
C THR A 177 7.73 -1.07 -14.21
N ILE A 178 8.16 -1.15 -12.96
CA ILE A 178 9.52 -1.52 -12.58
C ILE A 178 9.57 -3.02 -12.28
N LYS A 179 10.64 -3.68 -12.70
CA LYS A 179 10.81 -5.12 -12.61
C LYS A 179 12.18 -5.50 -12.04
N ILE A 180 12.22 -6.63 -11.36
CA ILE A 180 13.44 -7.32 -10.94
C ILE A 180 13.30 -8.77 -11.40
N ASN A 181 14.28 -9.29 -12.14
CA ASN A 181 14.26 -10.66 -12.67
C ASN A 181 12.93 -10.99 -13.38
N ASN A 182 12.45 -10.08 -14.25
CA ASN A 182 11.15 -10.12 -14.94
C ASN A 182 9.87 -10.05 -14.07
N ASN A 183 9.97 -10.10 -12.75
CA ASN A 183 8.85 -9.95 -11.82
C ASN A 183 8.53 -8.46 -11.63
N SER A 184 7.24 -8.10 -11.66
CA SER A 184 6.82 -6.72 -11.48
C SER A 184 6.77 -6.39 -9.99
N ILE A 185 7.55 -5.42 -9.56
CA ILE A 185 7.61 -5.03 -8.14
C ILE A 185 6.80 -3.77 -7.86
N GLY A 186 6.64 -2.90 -8.85
CA GLY A 186 5.84 -1.69 -8.73
C GLY A 186 5.57 -0.99 -10.05
N GLU A 187 4.79 0.07 -10.00
CA GLU A 187 4.40 0.84 -11.18
C GLU A 187 4.36 2.33 -10.86
N PHE A 188 5.07 3.11 -11.68
CA PHE A 188 4.96 4.55 -11.73
C PHE A 188 3.92 4.97 -12.76
N GLN A 189 3.08 5.94 -12.41
CA GLN A 189 2.16 6.62 -13.30
C GLN A 189 2.36 8.13 -13.20
N VAL A 190 2.83 8.73 -14.27
CA VAL A 190 3.00 10.18 -14.44
C VAL A 190 1.88 10.64 -15.36
N HIS A 191 0.76 11.09 -14.79
CA HIS A 191 -0.41 11.45 -15.59
C HIS A 191 -0.17 12.76 -16.36
N ASN A 192 -0.52 12.74 -17.65
CA ASN A 192 -0.39 13.91 -18.51
C ASN A 192 -1.53 14.91 -18.25
N LYS A 193 -2.76 14.41 -18.08
CA LYS A 193 -3.99 15.22 -17.94
C LYS A 193 -4.44 15.47 -16.50
N ARG A 194 -3.78 14.87 -15.52
CA ARG A 194 -4.14 14.98 -14.09
C ARG A 194 -2.95 15.49 -13.30
N ASN A 195 -3.21 16.35 -12.32
CA ASN A 195 -2.19 16.79 -11.37
C ASN A 195 -1.94 15.72 -10.30
N CYS A 196 -1.43 14.56 -10.71
CA CYS A 196 -1.15 13.45 -9.81
C CYS A 196 -0.03 12.57 -10.37
N ILE A 197 0.90 12.20 -9.49
CA ILE A 197 1.90 11.16 -9.72
C ILE A 197 1.52 9.98 -8.83
N LYS A 198 1.59 8.75 -9.36
CA LYS A 198 1.26 7.54 -8.60
C LYS A 198 2.41 6.56 -8.61
N PHE A 199 2.71 6.00 -7.45
CA PHE A 199 3.49 4.79 -7.32
C PHE A 199 2.67 3.73 -6.60
N ARG A 200 2.69 2.50 -7.15
CA ARG A 200 1.98 1.35 -6.58
C ARG A 200 2.90 0.15 -6.54
N TRP A 201 3.05 -0.45 -5.37
CA TRP A 201 3.63 -1.78 -5.23
C TRP A 201 2.74 -2.80 -5.93
N CYS A 202 3.35 -3.76 -6.61
CA CYS A 202 2.72 -5.03 -6.95
C CYS A 202 2.88 -5.96 -5.74
N LEU A 203 2.12 -5.71 -4.67
CA LEU A 203 2.38 -6.23 -3.33
C LEU A 203 2.50 -7.76 -3.30
N GLU A 204 1.59 -8.47 -3.94
CA GLU A 204 1.63 -9.95 -3.94
C GLU A 204 2.89 -10.51 -4.60
N GLN A 205 3.36 -9.89 -5.70
CA GLN A 205 4.62 -10.28 -6.35
C GLN A 205 5.84 -9.90 -5.49
N MET A 206 5.77 -8.75 -4.82
CA MET A 206 6.78 -8.31 -3.85
C MET A 206 6.94 -9.33 -2.71
N LEU A 207 5.84 -9.79 -2.11
CA LEU A 207 5.88 -10.78 -1.03
C LEU A 207 6.46 -12.13 -1.49
N ILE A 208 6.20 -12.53 -2.74
CA ILE A 208 6.77 -13.75 -3.31
C ILE A 208 8.28 -13.59 -3.56
N LEU A 209 8.68 -12.50 -4.22
CA LEU A 209 10.06 -12.26 -4.61
C LEU A 209 10.98 -12.05 -3.41
N PHE A 210 10.48 -11.38 -2.36
CA PHE A 210 11.22 -11.04 -1.15
C PHE A 210 10.71 -11.81 0.06
N LYS A 211 10.35 -13.10 -0.12
CA LYS A 211 9.74 -13.93 0.94
C LYS A 211 10.55 -13.95 2.24
N SER A 212 11.88 -13.92 2.18
CA SER A 212 12.76 -13.87 3.36
C SER A 212 12.76 -12.53 4.11
N ASN A 213 12.23 -11.48 3.50
CA ASN A 213 12.19 -10.14 4.07
C ASN A 213 10.88 -9.86 4.81
N PHE A 214 9.85 -10.66 4.57
CA PHE A 214 8.53 -10.46 5.15
C PHE A 214 8.11 -11.65 5.99
N GLU A 215 7.55 -11.35 7.16
CA GLU A 215 6.63 -12.23 7.85
C GLU A 215 5.23 -12.01 7.27
N VAL A 216 4.59 -13.10 6.83
CA VAL A 216 3.24 -13.06 6.24
C VAL A 216 2.40 -14.14 6.89
N ILE A 217 1.30 -13.73 7.53
CA ILE A 217 0.34 -14.62 8.18
C ILE A 217 -1.01 -14.44 7.48
N THR A 218 -1.61 -15.54 7.04
CA THR A 218 -2.99 -15.51 6.53
C THR A 218 -3.95 -15.40 7.72
N ILE A 219 -4.71 -14.31 7.76
CA ILE A 219 -5.81 -14.15 8.72
C ILE A 219 -7.00 -14.98 8.26
N PHE A 220 -7.45 -14.81 7.02
CA PHE A 220 -8.45 -15.70 6.45
C PHE A 220 -8.30 -15.76 4.92
N GLN A 221 -8.86 -16.79 4.32
CA GLN A 221 -8.97 -16.99 2.88
C GLN A 221 -10.33 -17.58 2.53
#